data_AF-A0A926MUZ9-F1
#
_entry.id   AF-A0A926MUZ9-F1
#
_cell.length_a   1.000
_cell.length_b   1.000
_cell.length_c   1.000
_cell.angle_alpha   90.00
_cell.angle_beta   90.00
_cell.angle_gamma   90.00
#
_symmetry.space_group_name_H-M   'P 1'
#
loop_
_entity.id
_entity.type
_entity.pdbx_description
1 polymer ?
#
loop_
_entity_poly.entity_id
_entity_poly.type
_entity_poly.pdbx_seq_one_letter_code
_entity_poly.pdbx_strand_id
1 'polypeptide(L)'
;MNKIENNFLEPSKEQLISLIEHFKAGKFVDAEKLSLSITQDFPKHPFAWKVLAAVLKQNGKINKSLVAGQRSVELGPLDCEAHNNLGITLEELGRLEEAEVSYRQAIKLKPDLGEAHNNLGITLKKLGRLEEAEVSYRQAIKLKPDYAEAHSNLSNNLSYMNDIEKEINALKNILNLDDDNYELKARVNLAICNFLEGNFAESKRQVLAAEKIQKKTHHNFKFEKIYQRYLLKILKWHEDKYLDVNKEKKNKKLYVIGESHSLASHHLSIQHSGIEFFCKAKLIKGCMQWHLGNASRNEYKNKFESIFCSLPKYSHVLLAIGEIDCRLDSGIIEHKKKYPVKHIKEIIRNTVKNYLSYIVVNNSNCQHKIIIQGVPCPTINRCFNHSEKEVKQLIEVIKLFNFELKIRAEEKNLGFLDVHKFTDRGDGFSNNIWHIDKFHISPEGMIKVWSGYTC
;
A
#
# COMPACT_ATOMS: atom_id res chain seq x y z
N MET A 1 12.33 12.04 -59.27
CA MET A 1 13.35 12.18 -58.21
C MET A 1 13.42 13.65 -57.82
N ASN A 2 12.87 14.03 -56.67
CA ASN A 2 13.15 15.31 -56.02
C ASN A 2 13.33 15.00 -54.53
N LYS A 3 14.58 14.83 -54.10
CA LYS A 3 14.94 14.88 -52.67
C LYS A 3 14.80 16.35 -52.27
N ILE A 4 13.74 16.68 -51.56
CA ILE A 4 13.71 17.90 -50.76
C ILE A 4 14.64 17.64 -49.58
N GLU A 5 15.90 18.06 -49.69
CA GLU A 5 16.79 18.18 -48.54
C GLU A 5 16.22 19.28 -47.64
N ASN A 6 15.41 18.86 -46.67
CA ASN A 6 14.99 19.72 -45.57
C ASN A 6 16.22 19.99 -44.69
N ASN A 7 17.01 21.01 -45.04
CA ASN A 7 18.08 21.55 -44.20
C ASN A 7 17.45 22.32 -43.04
N PHE A 8 16.99 21.61 -42.01
CA PHE A 8 16.64 22.23 -40.74
C PHE A 8 17.93 22.59 -39.99
N LEU A 9 17.91 23.72 -39.29
CA LEU A 9 18.97 24.10 -38.37
C LEU A 9 19.06 23.05 -37.27
N GLU A 10 20.29 22.58 -37.02
CA GLU A 10 20.61 21.59 -35.99
C GLU A 10 21.48 22.24 -34.91
N PRO A 11 21.29 21.90 -33.62
CA PRO A 11 22.16 22.36 -32.56
C PRO A 11 23.58 21.83 -32.73
N SER A 12 24.55 22.59 -32.24
CA SER A 12 25.95 22.17 -32.26
C SER A 12 26.16 20.96 -31.35
N LYS A 13 27.16 20.12 -31.67
CA LYS A 13 27.52 18.96 -30.85
C LYS A 13 27.91 19.40 -29.43
N GLU A 14 28.60 20.52 -29.30
CA GLU A 14 29.01 21.09 -28.02
C GLU A 14 27.80 21.47 -27.15
N GLN A 15 26.76 22.06 -27.75
CA GLN A 15 25.50 22.36 -27.02
C GLN A 15 24.83 21.09 -26.50
N LEU A 16 24.78 20.03 -27.30
CA LEU A 16 24.19 18.75 -26.91
C LEU A 16 25.01 18.03 -25.84
N ILE A 17 26.34 18.05 -25.94
CA ILE A 17 27.25 17.48 -24.95
C ILE A 17 27.11 18.22 -23.62
N SER A 18 27.15 19.54 -23.64
CA SER A 18 26.96 20.37 -22.44
C SER A 18 25.60 20.10 -21.78
N LEU A 19 24.53 19.94 -22.57
CA LEU A 19 23.21 19.58 -22.06
C LEU A 19 23.22 18.22 -21.34
N ILE A 20 23.87 17.22 -21.93
CA ILE A 20 24.03 15.88 -21.32
C ILE A 20 24.83 15.98 -20.02
N GLU A 21 25.91 16.77 -19.99
CA GLU A 21 26.75 16.95 -18.81
C GLU A 21 25.99 17.62 -17.67
N HIS A 22 25.27 18.71 -17.94
CA HIS A 22 24.42 19.36 -16.92
C HIS A 22 23.37 18.39 -16.38
N PHE A 23 22.73 17.61 -17.24
CA PHE A 23 21.73 16.61 -16.83
C PHE A 23 22.35 15.52 -15.95
N LYS A 24 23.46 14.89 -16.40
CA LYS A 24 24.15 13.82 -15.66
C LYS A 24 24.74 14.31 -14.34
N ALA A 25 25.17 15.57 -14.27
CA ALA A 25 25.67 16.18 -13.04
C ALA A 25 24.56 16.63 -12.07
N GLY A 26 23.29 16.40 -12.39
CA GLY A 26 22.15 16.84 -11.57
C GLY A 26 21.95 18.36 -11.53
N LYS A 27 22.60 19.11 -12.43
CA LYS A 27 22.44 20.56 -12.58
C LYS A 27 21.16 20.88 -13.34
N PHE A 28 20.02 20.49 -12.79
CA PHE A 28 18.73 20.55 -13.48
C PHE A 28 18.29 21.97 -13.85
N VAL A 29 18.71 22.98 -13.10
CA VAL A 29 18.43 24.39 -13.44
C VAL A 29 19.18 24.82 -14.70
N ASP A 30 20.46 24.46 -14.82
CA ASP A 30 21.27 24.78 -16.00
C ASP A 30 20.83 23.96 -17.21
N ALA A 31 20.53 22.67 -17.00
CA ALA A 31 19.98 21.80 -18.04
C ALA A 31 18.60 22.30 -18.53
N GLU A 32 17.73 22.81 -17.65
CA GLU A 32 16.45 23.43 -18.04
C GLU A 32 16.68 24.68 -18.90
N LYS A 33 17.56 25.59 -18.49
CA LYS A 33 17.87 26.81 -19.26
C LYS A 33 18.43 26.47 -20.65
N LEU A 34 19.40 25.56 -20.72
CA LEU A 34 20.05 25.19 -21.97
C LEU A 34 19.09 24.43 -22.90
N SER A 35 18.31 23.48 -22.38
CA SER A 35 17.31 22.78 -23.18
C SER A 35 16.23 23.73 -23.71
N LEU A 36 15.78 24.70 -22.91
CA LEU A 36 14.85 25.75 -23.37
C LEU A 36 15.43 26.56 -24.53
N SER A 37 16.67 27.05 -24.41
CA SER A 37 17.36 27.77 -25.49
C SER A 37 17.42 26.94 -26.77
N ILE A 38 17.86 25.68 -26.67
CA ILE A 38 17.97 24.79 -27.83
C ILE A 38 16.59 24.51 -28.46
N THR A 39 15.53 24.36 -27.66
CA THR A 39 14.17 24.16 -28.22
C THR A 39 13.59 25.40 -28.88
N GLN A 40 14.06 26.60 -28.53
CA GLN A 40 13.68 27.86 -29.19
C GLN A 40 14.42 28.04 -30.51
N ASP A 41 15.74 27.81 -30.50
CA ASP A 41 16.62 27.96 -31.66
C ASP A 41 16.40 26.82 -32.69
N PHE A 42 16.11 25.61 -32.20
CA PHE A 42 15.99 24.39 -33.00
C PHE A 42 14.70 23.62 -32.66
N PRO A 43 13.50 24.19 -32.94
CA PRO A 43 12.22 23.66 -32.46
C PRO A 43 11.81 22.30 -33.04
N LYS A 44 12.50 21.85 -34.10
CA LYS A 44 12.29 20.53 -34.73
C LYS A 44 13.27 19.46 -34.26
N HIS A 45 14.27 19.80 -33.45
CA HIS A 45 15.24 18.84 -32.93
C HIS A 45 14.69 18.10 -31.70
N PRO A 46 14.44 16.77 -31.75
CA PRO A 46 13.70 16.06 -30.71
C PRO A 46 14.44 15.92 -29.38
N PHE A 47 15.77 15.83 -29.40
CA PHE A 47 16.55 15.48 -28.21
C PHE A 47 16.47 16.55 -27.10
N ALA A 48 16.47 17.83 -27.46
CA ALA A 48 16.37 18.90 -26.49
C ALA A 48 15.00 18.92 -25.80
N TRP A 49 13.92 18.60 -26.54
CA TRP A 49 12.59 18.40 -25.98
C TRP A 49 12.54 17.21 -25.01
N LYS A 50 13.21 16.09 -25.34
CA LYS A 50 13.34 14.93 -24.44
C LYS A 50 13.98 15.32 -23.10
N VAL A 51 15.12 16.01 -23.16
CA VAL A 51 15.83 16.44 -21.95
C VAL A 51 15.03 17.49 -21.19
N LEU A 52 14.40 18.44 -21.90
CA LEU A 52 13.53 19.47 -21.31
C LEU A 52 12.38 18.84 -20.51
N ALA A 53 11.73 17.81 -21.05
CA ALA A 53 10.69 17.07 -20.34
C ALA A 53 11.23 16.47 -19.03
N ALA A 54 12.35 15.74 -19.11
CA ALA A 54 12.97 15.12 -17.94
C ALA A 54 13.35 16.13 -16.85
N VAL A 55 13.95 17.28 -17.19
CA VAL A 55 14.35 18.30 -16.19
C VAL A 55 13.16 19.05 -15.60
N LEU A 56 12.14 19.37 -16.42
CA LEU A 56 10.91 20.00 -15.94
C LEU A 56 10.19 19.10 -14.93
N LYS A 57 10.18 17.79 -15.19
CA LYS A 57 9.67 16.78 -14.27
C LYS A 57 10.42 16.80 -12.93
N GLN A 58 11.76 16.75 -12.96
CA GLN A 58 12.58 16.80 -11.74
C GLN A 58 12.39 18.09 -10.94
N ASN A 59 12.08 19.20 -11.62
CA ASN A 59 11.77 20.48 -10.98
C ASN A 59 10.29 20.62 -10.54
N GLY A 60 9.50 19.53 -10.60
CA GLY A 60 8.09 19.51 -10.20
C GLY A 60 7.13 20.22 -11.17
N LYS A 61 7.61 20.66 -12.33
CA LYS A 61 6.81 21.34 -13.37
C LYS A 61 6.13 20.34 -14.29
N ILE A 62 5.37 19.40 -13.72
CA ILE A 62 4.86 18.20 -14.41
C ILE A 62 4.00 18.53 -15.65
N ASN A 63 3.14 19.55 -15.58
CA ASN A 63 2.33 19.96 -16.75
C ASN A 63 3.19 20.47 -17.92
N LYS A 64 4.31 21.14 -17.64
CA LYS A 64 5.24 21.58 -18.71
C LYS A 64 6.06 20.39 -19.23
N SER A 65 6.41 19.44 -18.34
CA SER A 65 7.05 18.18 -18.74
C SER A 65 6.20 17.43 -19.77
N LEU A 66 4.89 17.36 -19.54
CA LEU A 66 3.96 16.69 -20.46
C LEU A 66 4.03 17.28 -21.87
N VAL A 67 3.95 18.61 -21.98
CA VAL A 67 4.00 19.30 -23.29
C VAL A 67 5.34 19.05 -23.99
N ALA A 68 6.46 19.16 -23.26
CA ALA A 68 7.79 18.90 -23.82
C ALA A 68 7.96 17.43 -24.23
N GLY A 69 7.42 16.49 -23.45
CA GLY A 69 7.46 15.05 -23.73
C GLY A 69 6.64 14.68 -24.96
N GLN A 70 5.43 15.23 -25.09
CA GLN A 70 4.59 15.08 -26.29
C GLN A 70 5.32 15.62 -27.52
N ARG A 71 5.94 16.80 -27.41
CA ARG A 71 6.72 17.36 -28.50
C ARG A 71 7.92 16.50 -28.88
N SER A 72 8.60 15.91 -27.90
CA SER A 72 9.71 14.99 -28.14
C SER A 72 9.29 13.75 -28.93
N VAL A 73 8.16 13.12 -28.59
CA VAL A 73 7.68 11.92 -29.31
C VAL A 73 7.09 12.24 -30.67
N GLU A 74 6.49 13.43 -30.85
CA GLU A 74 6.02 13.91 -32.16
C GLU A 74 7.18 14.08 -33.14
N LEU A 75 8.29 14.67 -32.68
CA LEU A 75 9.47 14.95 -33.51
C LEU A 75 10.37 13.72 -33.68
N GLY A 76 10.37 12.81 -32.69
CA GLY A 76 11.16 11.59 -32.68
C GLY A 76 10.32 10.35 -32.33
N PRO A 77 9.39 9.91 -33.21
CA PRO A 77 8.45 8.84 -32.90
C PRO A 77 9.09 7.46 -32.69
N LEU A 78 10.34 7.30 -33.10
CA LEU A 78 11.14 6.08 -32.94
C LEU A 78 12.06 6.11 -31.71
N ASP A 79 12.04 7.18 -30.91
CA ASP A 79 12.82 7.27 -29.67
C ASP A 79 12.09 6.56 -28.52
N CYS A 80 12.52 5.33 -28.21
CA CYS A 80 11.94 4.55 -27.12
C CYS A 80 12.09 5.21 -25.73
N GLU A 81 13.15 5.97 -25.49
CA GLU A 81 13.36 6.67 -24.22
C GLU A 81 12.40 7.85 -24.08
N ALA A 82 12.11 8.55 -25.18
CA ALA A 82 11.11 9.63 -25.19
C ALA A 82 9.72 9.11 -24.83
N HIS A 83 9.31 7.97 -25.41
CA HIS A 83 8.05 7.30 -25.06
C HIS A 83 8.02 6.84 -23.61
N ASN A 84 9.11 6.26 -23.09
CA ASN A 84 9.20 5.87 -21.68
C ASN A 84 9.10 7.10 -20.74
N ASN A 85 9.80 8.20 -21.05
CA ASN A 85 9.75 9.42 -20.23
C ASN A 85 8.38 10.12 -20.27
N LEU A 86 7.70 10.08 -21.42
CA LEU A 86 6.33 10.55 -21.54
C LEU A 86 5.39 9.68 -20.69
N GLY A 87 5.54 8.36 -20.72
CA GLY A 87 4.81 7.43 -19.87
C GLY A 87 4.94 7.75 -18.38
N ILE A 88 6.17 7.99 -17.92
CA ILE A 88 6.45 8.38 -16.53
C ILE A 88 5.72 9.69 -16.16
N THR A 89 5.75 10.69 -17.05
CA THR A 89 5.07 11.97 -16.82
C THR A 89 3.55 11.82 -16.76
N LEU A 90 2.98 11.00 -17.64
CA LEU A 90 1.54 10.71 -17.67
C LEU A 90 1.09 9.97 -16.41
N GLU A 91 1.91 9.02 -15.94
CA GLU A 91 1.65 8.27 -14.72
C GLU A 91 1.62 9.18 -13.48
N GLU A 92 2.55 10.14 -13.38
CA GLU A 92 2.57 11.14 -12.30
C GLU A 92 1.37 12.09 -12.33
N LEU A 93 0.79 12.32 -13.51
CA LEU A 93 -0.46 13.06 -13.69
C LEU A 93 -1.71 12.20 -13.44
N GLY A 94 -1.56 10.90 -13.18
CA GLY A 94 -2.68 9.96 -13.00
C GLY A 94 -3.38 9.57 -14.32
N ARG A 95 -2.78 9.86 -15.47
CA ARG A 95 -3.29 9.50 -16.81
C ARG A 95 -2.79 8.10 -17.20
N LEU A 96 -3.24 7.11 -16.44
CA LEU A 96 -2.65 5.75 -16.45
C LEU A 96 -2.83 5.03 -17.78
N GLU A 97 -3.97 5.18 -18.44
CA GLU A 97 -4.24 4.56 -19.75
C GLU A 97 -3.31 5.10 -20.83
N GLU A 98 -3.01 6.40 -20.81
CA GLU A 98 -2.08 7.02 -21.76
C GLU A 98 -0.62 6.67 -21.43
N ALA A 99 -0.30 6.53 -20.15
CA ALA A 99 1.01 6.03 -19.72
C ALA A 99 1.25 4.60 -20.24
N GLU A 100 0.25 3.71 -20.14
CA GLU A 100 0.33 2.36 -20.71
C GLU A 100 0.64 2.38 -22.21
N VAL A 101 -0.06 3.20 -22.99
CA VAL A 101 0.19 3.33 -24.44
C VAL A 101 1.63 3.75 -24.71
N SER A 102 2.14 4.72 -23.96
CA SER A 102 3.50 5.23 -24.11
C SER A 102 4.55 4.15 -23.75
N TYR A 103 4.38 3.43 -22.65
CA TYR A 103 5.28 2.33 -22.28
C TYR A 103 5.25 1.18 -23.28
N ARG A 104 4.07 0.80 -23.78
CA ARG A 104 3.95 -0.23 -24.83
C ARG A 104 4.65 0.18 -26.13
N GLN A 105 4.58 1.46 -26.49
CA GLN A 105 5.31 1.97 -27.65
C GLN A 105 6.82 1.95 -27.43
N ALA A 106 7.30 2.31 -26.23
CA ALA A 106 8.71 2.18 -25.87
C ALA A 106 9.20 0.72 -25.99
N ILE A 107 8.43 -0.24 -25.46
CA ILE A 107 8.72 -1.68 -25.54
C ILE A 107 8.68 -2.19 -26.98
N LYS A 108 7.73 -1.72 -27.81
CA LYS A 108 7.66 -2.10 -29.22
C LYS A 108 8.90 -1.66 -29.99
N LEU A 109 9.40 -0.46 -29.71
CA LEU A 109 10.62 0.09 -30.33
C LEU A 109 11.89 -0.58 -29.79
N LYS A 110 11.90 -0.92 -28.50
CA LYS A 110 13.03 -1.54 -27.82
C LYS A 110 12.55 -2.61 -26.82
N PRO A 111 12.41 -3.88 -27.25
CA PRO A 111 11.86 -4.95 -26.41
C PRO A 111 12.68 -5.29 -25.17
N ASP A 112 13.98 -4.97 -25.17
CA ASP A 112 14.94 -5.21 -24.08
C ASP A 112 15.06 -4.02 -23.10
N LEU A 113 14.22 -2.99 -23.23
CA LEU A 113 14.17 -1.86 -22.30
C LEU A 113 13.51 -2.27 -20.96
N GLY A 114 14.30 -2.85 -20.05
CA GLY A 114 13.84 -3.37 -18.76
C GLY A 114 13.07 -2.36 -17.90
N GLU A 115 13.48 -1.08 -17.91
CA GLU A 115 12.77 0.01 -17.21
C GLU A 115 11.34 0.18 -17.70
N ALA A 116 11.12 0.12 -19.02
CA ALA A 116 9.78 0.28 -19.59
C ALA A 116 8.85 -0.88 -19.21
N HIS A 117 9.38 -2.10 -19.10
CA HIS A 117 8.63 -3.26 -18.58
C HIS A 117 8.28 -3.09 -17.10
N ASN A 118 9.22 -2.61 -16.26
CA ASN A 118 8.92 -2.33 -14.85
C ASN A 118 7.84 -1.24 -14.71
N ASN A 119 7.98 -0.13 -15.45
CA ASN A 119 7.03 0.98 -15.41
C ASN A 119 5.65 0.59 -15.96
N LEU A 120 5.59 -0.22 -17.02
CA LEU A 120 4.35 -0.81 -17.50
C LEU A 120 3.70 -1.67 -16.40
N GLY A 121 4.48 -2.49 -15.70
CA GLY A 121 3.99 -3.28 -14.57
C GLY A 121 3.38 -2.41 -13.46
N ILE A 122 4.04 -1.31 -13.09
CA ILE A 122 3.53 -0.35 -12.09
C ILE A 122 2.18 0.24 -12.55
N THR A 123 2.10 0.66 -13.81
CA THR A 123 0.88 1.24 -14.39
C THR A 123 -0.26 0.24 -14.43
N LEU A 124 0.00 -0.99 -14.89
CA LEU A 124 -0.97 -2.08 -14.92
C LEU A 124 -1.48 -2.44 -13.51
N LYS A 125 -0.59 -2.46 -12.51
CA LYS A 125 -0.98 -2.67 -11.10
C LYS A 125 -1.94 -1.57 -10.63
N LYS A 126 -1.66 -0.30 -10.95
CA LYS A 126 -2.53 0.84 -10.60
C LYS A 126 -3.88 0.77 -11.32
N LEU A 127 -3.91 0.25 -12.55
CA LEU A 127 -5.14 -0.05 -13.30
C LEU A 127 -5.88 -1.30 -12.80
N GLY A 128 -5.29 -2.07 -11.88
CA GLY A 128 -5.86 -3.30 -11.32
C GLY A 128 -5.65 -4.57 -12.15
N ARG A 129 -4.80 -4.53 -13.17
CA ARG A 129 -4.46 -5.66 -14.06
C ARG A 129 -3.24 -6.40 -13.51
N LEU A 130 -3.42 -7.10 -12.38
CA LEU A 130 -2.32 -7.67 -11.58
C LEU A 130 -1.56 -8.79 -12.30
N GLU A 131 -2.24 -9.61 -13.09
CA GLU A 131 -1.62 -10.72 -13.85
C GLU A 131 -0.73 -10.17 -14.96
N GLU A 132 -1.16 -9.13 -15.67
CA GLU A 132 -0.35 -8.47 -16.70
C GLU A 132 0.82 -7.68 -16.09
N ALA A 133 0.62 -7.11 -14.90
CA ALA A 133 1.70 -6.50 -14.13
C ALA A 133 2.77 -7.54 -13.75
N GLU A 134 2.37 -8.73 -13.29
CA GLU A 134 3.30 -9.84 -12.99
C GLU A 134 4.16 -10.19 -14.21
N VAL A 135 3.53 -10.37 -15.38
CA VAL A 135 4.25 -10.66 -16.63
C VAL A 135 5.29 -9.57 -16.95
N SER A 136 4.90 -8.30 -16.83
CA SER A 136 5.77 -7.17 -17.11
C SER A 136 6.96 -7.10 -16.14
N TYR A 137 6.74 -7.29 -14.84
CA TYR A 137 7.82 -7.34 -13.85
C TYR A 137 8.78 -8.52 -14.08
N ARG A 138 8.25 -9.70 -14.40
CA ARG A 138 9.09 -10.87 -14.72
C ARG A 138 9.93 -10.63 -15.96
N GLN A 139 9.40 -9.93 -16.96
CA GLN A 139 10.17 -9.56 -18.14
C GLN A 139 11.27 -8.53 -17.80
N ALA A 140 10.99 -7.54 -16.96
CA ALA A 140 12.01 -6.60 -16.46
C ALA A 140 13.15 -7.34 -15.72
N ILE A 141 12.82 -8.28 -14.84
CA ILE A 141 13.79 -9.12 -14.10
C ILE A 141 14.58 -10.03 -15.05
N LYS A 142 13.94 -10.61 -16.07
CA LYS A 142 14.63 -11.44 -17.06
C LYS A 142 15.68 -10.63 -17.83
N LEU A 143 15.37 -9.38 -18.17
CA LEU A 143 16.28 -8.46 -18.87
C LEU A 143 17.37 -7.91 -17.94
N LYS A 144 17.05 -7.68 -16.67
CA LYS A 144 17.94 -7.13 -15.64
C LYS A 144 17.79 -7.92 -14.33
N PRO A 145 18.51 -9.04 -14.16
CA PRO A 145 18.36 -9.92 -13.00
C PRO A 145 18.66 -9.25 -11.65
N ASP A 146 19.51 -8.23 -11.65
CA ASP A 146 19.92 -7.41 -10.50
C ASP A 146 18.98 -6.20 -10.23
N TYR A 147 17.89 -6.07 -10.99
CA TYR A 147 16.98 -4.93 -10.86
C TYR A 147 16.09 -5.04 -9.60
N ALA A 148 16.64 -4.63 -8.46
CA ALA A 148 16.02 -4.77 -7.15
C ALA A 148 14.62 -4.14 -7.03
N GLU A 149 14.40 -3.02 -7.71
CA GLU A 149 13.08 -2.38 -7.78
C GLU A 149 12.04 -3.29 -8.41
N ALA A 150 12.36 -3.95 -9.54
CA ALA A 150 11.46 -4.85 -10.24
C ALA A 150 11.13 -6.09 -9.40
N HIS A 151 12.09 -6.65 -8.66
CA HIS A 151 11.83 -7.74 -7.72
C HIS A 151 10.91 -7.31 -6.56
N SER A 152 11.15 -6.13 -5.98
CA SER A 152 10.27 -5.57 -4.93
C SER A 152 8.86 -5.27 -5.45
N ASN A 153 8.74 -4.80 -6.70
CA ASN A 153 7.45 -4.54 -7.33
C ASN A 153 6.70 -5.85 -7.63
N LEU A 154 7.40 -6.88 -8.10
CA LEU A 154 6.85 -8.23 -8.27
C LEU A 154 6.34 -8.80 -6.94
N SER A 155 7.13 -8.77 -5.87
CA SER A 155 6.69 -9.27 -4.56
C SER A 155 5.49 -8.50 -4.03
N ASN A 156 5.46 -7.18 -4.23
CA ASN A 156 4.30 -6.36 -3.88
C ASN A 156 3.06 -6.79 -4.67
N ASN A 157 3.17 -6.96 -5.98
CA ASN A 157 2.07 -7.41 -6.84
C ASN A 157 1.52 -8.78 -6.41
N LEU A 158 2.40 -9.73 -6.10
CA LEU A 158 2.00 -11.06 -5.60
C LEU A 158 1.29 -10.99 -4.25
N SER A 159 1.72 -10.06 -3.38
CA SER A 159 1.00 -9.75 -2.14
C SER A 159 -0.41 -9.21 -2.40
N TYR A 160 -0.61 -8.45 -3.48
CA TYR A 160 -1.94 -7.97 -3.91
C TYR A 160 -2.81 -9.10 -4.44
N MET A 161 -2.21 -10.06 -5.13
CA MET A 161 -2.88 -11.27 -5.61
C MET A 161 -3.16 -12.29 -4.50
N ASN A 162 -2.66 -12.05 -3.28
CA ASN A 162 -2.78 -12.96 -2.12
C ASN A 162 -2.17 -14.36 -2.39
N ASP A 163 -1.12 -14.41 -3.21
CA ASP A 163 -0.33 -15.61 -3.52
C ASP A 163 0.93 -15.64 -2.64
N ILE A 164 0.79 -16.13 -1.41
CA ILE A 164 1.84 -16.09 -0.39
C ILE A 164 3.07 -16.92 -0.80
N GLU A 165 2.87 -18.06 -1.46
CA GLU A 165 3.95 -18.93 -1.90
C GLU A 165 4.84 -18.22 -2.93
N LYS A 166 4.22 -17.63 -3.97
CA LYS A 166 4.98 -16.86 -4.95
C LYS A 166 5.59 -15.61 -4.34
N GLU A 167 4.90 -14.91 -3.43
CA GLU A 167 5.45 -13.76 -2.72
C GLU A 167 6.73 -14.15 -1.95
N ILE A 168 6.72 -15.25 -1.19
CA ILE A 168 7.91 -15.75 -0.47
C ILE A 168 9.07 -16.01 -1.44
N ASN A 169 8.81 -16.67 -2.57
CA ASN A 169 9.85 -16.96 -3.55
C ASN A 169 10.44 -15.68 -4.17
N ALA A 170 9.59 -14.71 -4.52
CA ALA A 170 10.05 -13.41 -5.02
C ALA A 170 10.88 -12.65 -3.98
N LEU A 171 10.45 -12.64 -2.71
CA LEU A 171 11.19 -11.98 -1.63
C LEU A 171 12.54 -12.65 -1.34
N LYS A 172 12.65 -13.99 -1.45
CA LYS A 172 13.92 -14.71 -1.33
C LYS A 172 14.91 -14.32 -2.42
N ASN A 173 14.44 -14.04 -3.64
CA ASN A 173 15.32 -13.55 -4.70
C ASN A 173 15.94 -12.18 -4.37
N ILE A 174 15.18 -11.31 -3.69
CA ILE A 174 15.69 -10.00 -3.24
C ILE A 174 16.83 -10.17 -2.23
N LEU A 175 16.80 -11.20 -1.38
CA LEU A 175 17.88 -11.45 -0.41
C LEU A 175 19.21 -11.84 -1.06
N ASN A 176 19.21 -12.20 -2.34
CA ASN A 176 20.41 -12.49 -3.12
C ASN A 176 20.94 -11.25 -3.85
N LEU A 177 20.26 -10.11 -3.74
CA LEU A 177 20.70 -8.82 -4.29
C LEU A 177 21.58 -8.11 -3.26
N ASP A 178 22.68 -7.53 -3.72
CA ASP A 178 23.59 -6.73 -2.88
C ASP A 178 23.01 -5.32 -2.65
N ASP A 179 21.85 -5.24 -1.98
CA ASP A 179 21.16 -3.99 -1.64
C ASP A 179 20.45 -4.06 -0.28
N ASP A 180 21.08 -3.47 0.74
CA ASP A 180 20.60 -3.42 2.12
C ASP A 180 19.16 -2.86 2.26
N ASN A 181 18.76 -1.92 1.40
CA ASN A 181 17.45 -1.26 1.49
C ASN A 181 16.33 -2.22 1.07
N TYR A 182 16.53 -2.90 -0.06
CA TYR A 182 15.58 -3.90 -0.52
C TYR A 182 15.62 -5.16 0.35
N GLU A 183 16.79 -5.53 0.87
CA GLU A 183 16.93 -6.65 1.81
C GLU A 183 16.11 -6.43 3.08
N LEU A 184 16.20 -5.24 3.71
CA LEU A 184 15.42 -4.92 4.91
C LEU A 184 13.92 -5.08 4.66
N LYS A 185 13.43 -4.48 3.56
CA LYS A 185 12.02 -4.57 3.17
C LYS A 185 11.62 -6.01 2.88
N ALA A 186 12.47 -6.78 2.23
CA ALA A 186 12.22 -8.18 1.90
C ALA A 186 12.11 -9.04 3.17
N ARG A 187 13.02 -8.86 4.13
CA ARG A 187 13.01 -9.59 5.41
C ARG A 187 11.76 -9.31 6.24
N VAL A 188 11.31 -8.06 6.32
CA VAL A 188 10.06 -7.73 7.03
C VAL A 188 8.85 -8.37 6.34
N ASN A 189 8.77 -8.35 5.01
CA ASN A 189 7.66 -9.01 4.31
C ASN A 189 7.74 -10.54 4.41
N LEU A 190 8.93 -11.14 4.35
CA LEU A 190 9.11 -12.58 4.60
C LEU A 190 8.65 -12.96 6.00
N ALA A 191 8.95 -12.13 7.00
CA ALA A 191 8.45 -12.36 8.35
C ALA A 191 6.93 -12.38 8.41
N ILE A 192 6.26 -11.44 7.72
CA ILE A 192 4.80 -11.40 7.61
C ILE A 192 4.27 -12.66 6.93
N CYS A 193 4.82 -13.05 5.77
CA CYS A 193 4.37 -14.23 5.04
C CYS A 193 4.53 -15.50 5.89
N ASN A 194 5.70 -15.70 6.50
CA ASN A 194 5.93 -16.85 7.38
C ASN A 194 5.03 -16.83 8.63
N PHE A 195 4.71 -15.64 9.16
CA PHE A 195 3.76 -15.52 10.27
C PHE A 195 2.36 -16.00 9.84
N LEU A 196 1.88 -15.56 8.68
CA LEU A 196 0.56 -15.92 8.13
C LEU A 196 0.44 -17.40 7.74
N GLU A 197 1.56 -18.03 7.36
CA GLU A 197 1.65 -19.47 7.11
C GLU A 197 1.81 -20.29 8.41
N GLY A 198 1.91 -19.64 9.58
CA GLY A 198 2.12 -20.32 10.85
C GLY A 198 3.55 -20.72 11.18
N ASN A 199 4.51 -20.41 10.30
CA ASN A 199 5.92 -20.66 10.54
C ASN A 199 6.53 -19.54 11.40
N PHE A 200 6.14 -19.52 12.68
CA PHE A 200 6.57 -18.50 13.64
C PHE A 200 8.08 -18.49 13.89
N ALA A 201 8.73 -19.65 13.83
CA ALA A 201 10.18 -19.74 13.98
C ALA A 201 10.92 -19.03 12.84
N GLU A 202 10.52 -19.27 11.59
CA GLU A 202 11.10 -18.58 10.44
C GLU A 202 10.71 -17.11 10.43
N SER A 203 9.46 -16.78 10.79
CA SER A 203 9.02 -15.39 10.95
C SER A 203 9.94 -14.63 11.90
N LYS A 204 10.17 -15.15 13.11
CA LYS A 204 11.08 -14.56 14.10
C LYS A 204 12.51 -14.42 13.58
N ARG A 205 13.03 -15.43 12.88
CA ARG A 205 14.36 -15.39 12.26
C ARG A 205 14.49 -14.19 11.31
N GLN A 206 13.51 -13.98 10.44
CA GLN A 206 13.51 -12.88 9.47
C GLN A 206 13.39 -11.51 10.13
N VAL A 207 12.54 -11.38 11.17
CA VAL A 207 12.40 -10.14 11.94
C VAL A 207 13.71 -9.74 12.64
N LEU A 208 14.41 -10.70 13.24
CA LEU A 208 15.71 -10.47 13.91
C LEU A 208 16.80 -10.13 12.90
N ALA A 209 16.78 -10.74 11.72
CA ALA A 209 17.71 -10.41 10.64
C ALA A 209 17.49 -8.98 10.11
N ALA A 210 16.23 -8.56 9.92
CA ALA A 210 15.87 -7.18 9.59
C ALA A 210 16.40 -6.17 10.63
N GLU A 211 16.38 -6.52 11.91
CA GLU A 211 16.87 -5.65 13.00
C GLU A 211 18.37 -5.37 12.89
N LYS A 212 19.14 -6.36 12.46
CA LYS A 212 20.59 -6.23 12.28
C LYS A 212 20.93 -5.25 11.15
N ILE A 213 20.20 -5.31 10.03
CA ILE A 213 20.38 -4.41 8.88
C ILE A 213 20.00 -2.99 9.26
N GLN A 214 18.86 -2.84 9.92
CA GLN A 214 18.34 -1.54 10.35
C GLN A 214 19.30 -0.77 11.27
N LYS A 215 20.08 -1.47 12.10
CA LYS A 215 21.14 -0.87 12.95
C LYS A 215 22.31 -0.31 12.14
N LYS A 216 22.53 -0.81 10.91
CA LYS A 216 23.58 -0.37 10.00
C LYS A 216 23.11 0.73 9.04
N THR A 217 21.85 0.69 8.62
CA THR A 217 21.30 1.64 7.63
C THR A 217 20.90 2.98 8.26
N HIS A 218 21.33 4.10 7.67
CA HIS A 218 20.92 5.45 8.10
C HIS A 218 19.55 5.91 7.56
N HIS A 219 18.90 5.12 6.70
CA HIS A 219 17.61 5.48 6.09
C HIS A 219 16.41 5.33 7.03
N ASN A 220 15.42 6.21 6.83
CA ASN A 220 14.21 6.29 7.64
C ASN A 220 13.09 5.37 7.11
N PHE A 221 13.21 4.06 7.34
CA PHE A 221 12.21 3.05 6.95
C PHE A 221 10.95 3.01 7.83
N LYS A 222 10.27 4.14 8.04
CA LYS A 222 9.21 4.29 9.08
C LYS A 222 8.21 3.12 9.12
N PHE A 223 7.78 2.60 7.97
CA PHE A 223 6.79 1.53 7.89
C PHE A 223 7.34 0.15 8.28
N GLU A 224 8.48 -0.25 7.74
CA GLU A 224 9.13 -1.54 8.04
C GLU A 224 9.44 -1.63 9.54
N LYS A 225 9.90 -0.53 10.16
CA LYS A 225 10.17 -0.46 11.60
C LYS A 225 8.91 -0.71 12.44
N ILE A 226 7.74 -0.24 11.99
CA ILE A 226 6.47 -0.44 12.70
C ILE A 226 6.08 -1.91 12.67
N TYR A 227 6.03 -2.52 11.47
CA TYR A 227 5.65 -3.93 11.32
C TYR A 227 6.61 -4.86 12.04
N GLN A 228 7.91 -4.61 11.92
CA GLN A 228 8.93 -5.39 12.61
C GLN A 228 8.72 -5.38 14.14
N ARG A 229 8.58 -4.19 14.75
CA ARG A 229 8.35 -4.06 16.20
C ARG A 229 7.05 -4.73 16.62
N TYR A 230 6.00 -4.58 15.82
CA TYR A 230 4.71 -5.18 16.08
C TYR A 230 4.77 -6.71 16.03
N LEU A 231 5.37 -7.27 14.97
CA LEU A 231 5.61 -8.71 14.81
C LEU A 231 6.41 -9.30 15.96
N LEU A 232 7.49 -8.65 16.42
CA LEU A 232 8.26 -9.12 17.58
C LEU A 232 7.38 -9.32 18.82
N LYS A 233 6.47 -8.38 19.09
CA LYS A 233 5.61 -8.46 20.27
C LYS A 233 4.58 -9.58 20.17
N ILE A 234 3.94 -9.75 19.01
CA ILE A 234 2.96 -10.86 18.82
C ILE A 234 3.66 -12.22 18.70
N LEU A 235 4.87 -12.30 18.14
CA LEU A 235 5.64 -13.54 18.09
C LEU A 235 6.04 -14.00 19.49
N LYS A 236 6.47 -13.08 20.35
CA LYS A 236 6.75 -13.39 21.77
C LYS A 236 5.55 -14.04 22.46
N TRP A 237 4.36 -13.53 22.19
CA TRP A 237 3.12 -14.12 22.70
C TRP A 237 2.93 -15.58 22.26
N HIS A 238 3.16 -15.88 20.98
CA HIS A 238 3.04 -17.24 20.45
C HIS A 238 4.06 -18.21 21.03
N GLU A 239 5.27 -17.76 21.34
CA GLU A 239 6.30 -18.61 21.98
C GLU A 239 5.84 -19.10 23.36
N ASP A 240 5.21 -18.22 24.13
CA ASP A 240 4.76 -18.50 25.49
C ASP A 240 3.47 -19.35 25.55
N LYS A 241 2.80 -19.53 24.40
CA LYS A 241 1.44 -20.08 24.32
C LYS A 241 1.27 -21.20 23.28
N TYR A 242 2.35 -21.75 22.74
CA TYR A 242 2.33 -22.68 21.61
C TYR A 242 1.18 -23.70 21.71
N LEU A 243 0.12 -23.44 20.95
CA LEU A 243 -1.06 -24.26 20.86
C LEU A 243 -0.74 -25.39 19.88
N ASP A 244 -0.94 -26.63 20.33
CA ASP A 244 -0.81 -27.84 19.53
C ASP A 244 -1.51 -27.66 18.16
N VAL A 245 -0.72 -27.74 17.09
CA VAL A 245 -1.12 -27.59 15.68
C VAL A 245 -2.29 -28.53 15.32
N ASN A 246 -2.50 -29.59 16.12
CA ASN A 246 -3.61 -30.53 15.97
C ASN A 246 -5.02 -29.93 16.17
N LYS A 247 -5.18 -28.73 16.77
CA LYS A 247 -6.50 -28.06 16.90
C LYS A 247 -7.02 -27.46 15.59
N GLU A 248 -6.13 -27.14 14.65
CA GLU A 248 -6.51 -26.50 13.38
C GLU A 248 -7.46 -27.35 12.53
N LYS A 249 -7.41 -28.68 12.68
CA LYS A 249 -8.21 -29.63 11.90
C LYS A 249 -9.64 -29.84 12.42
N LYS A 250 -9.99 -29.41 13.64
CA LYS A 250 -11.31 -29.67 14.25
C LYS A 250 -12.23 -28.46 14.33
N ASN A 251 -11.70 -27.24 14.26
CA ASN A 251 -12.43 -26.02 14.60
C ASN A 251 -12.95 -25.27 13.36
N LYS A 252 -14.05 -24.52 13.51
CA LYS A 252 -14.54 -23.64 12.43
C LYS A 252 -13.54 -22.50 12.20
N LYS A 253 -13.39 -22.06 10.96
CA LYS A 253 -12.49 -20.93 10.64
C LYS A 253 -13.22 -19.60 10.80
N LEU A 254 -12.59 -18.67 11.51
CA LEU A 254 -12.93 -17.25 11.47
C LEU A 254 -11.85 -16.54 10.65
N TYR A 255 -12.22 -15.99 9.49
CA TYR A 255 -11.30 -15.20 8.68
C TYR A 255 -11.28 -13.77 9.18
N VAL A 256 -10.12 -13.28 9.59
CA VAL A 256 -9.95 -11.91 10.07
C VAL A 256 -9.27 -11.10 8.98
N ILE A 257 -10.03 -10.25 8.29
CA ILE A 257 -9.53 -9.42 7.18
C ILE A 257 -9.25 -8.02 7.72
N GLY A 258 -8.02 -7.53 7.56
CA GLY A 258 -7.67 -6.19 8.03
C GLY A 258 -6.17 -5.97 8.13
N GLU A 259 -5.77 -5.05 9.00
CA GLU A 259 -4.35 -4.70 9.19
C GLU A 259 -3.78 -5.32 10.48
N SER A 260 -3.29 -4.52 11.42
CA SER A 260 -2.66 -4.93 12.69
C SER A 260 -3.50 -5.95 13.49
N HIS A 261 -4.77 -5.65 13.75
CA HIS A 261 -5.67 -6.52 14.50
C HIS A 261 -5.93 -7.88 13.83
N SER A 262 -5.76 -7.98 12.50
CA SER A 262 -5.79 -9.27 11.82
C SER A 262 -4.61 -10.15 12.22
N LEU A 263 -3.40 -9.57 12.29
CA LEU A 263 -2.19 -10.27 12.72
C LEU A 263 -2.25 -10.67 14.20
N ALA A 264 -2.70 -9.78 15.09
CA ALA A 264 -2.89 -10.12 16.50
C ALA A 264 -3.93 -11.23 16.71
N SER A 265 -4.88 -11.38 15.78
CA SER A 265 -5.88 -12.44 15.83
C SER A 265 -5.40 -13.77 15.24
N HIS A 266 -4.25 -13.82 14.58
CA HIS A 266 -3.84 -15.04 13.88
C HIS A 266 -3.56 -16.19 14.86
N HIS A 267 -4.04 -17.40 14.53
CA HIS A 267 -3.84 -18.60 15.35
C HIS A 267 -4.38 -18.51 16.79
N LEU A 268 -5.37 -17.64 17.02
CA LEU A 268 -6.17 -17.66 18.23
C LEU A 268 -7.28 -18.71 18.13
N SER A 269 -7.48 -19.47 19.21
CA SER A 269 -8.72 -20.17 19.49
C SER A 269 -9.64 -19.23 20.27
N ILE A 270 -10.82 -18.95 19.74
CA ILE A 270 -11.86 -18.16 20.41
C ILE A 270 -13.12 -18.99 20.53
N GLN A 271 -13.91 -18.76 21.58
CA GLN A 271 -15.24 -19.35 21.70
C GLN A 271 -16.31 -18.28 21.53
N HIS A 272 -17.32 -18.58 20.72
CA HIS A 272 -18.48 -17.72 20.53
C HIS A 272 -19.72 -18.57 20.25
N SER A 273 -20.79 -18.34 21.01
CA SER A 273 -22.05 -19.09 20.91
C SER A 273 -21.87 -20.61 20.98
N GLY A 274 -20.98 -21.09 21.84
CA GLY A 274 -20.68 -22.53 22.00
C GLY A 274 -19.88 -23.15 20.85
N ILE A 275 -19.42 -22.34 19.88
CA ILE A 275 -18.59 -22.77 18.76
C ILE A 275 -17.15 -22.31 19.03
N GLU A 276 -16.19 -23.23 18.91
CA GLU A 276 -14.76 -22.89 18.87
C GLU A 276 -14.36 -22.49 17.44
N PHE A 277 -13.84 -21.27 17.30
CA PHE A 277 -13.28 -20.77 16.07
C PHE A 277 -11.76 -20.71 16.15
N PHE A 278 -11.12 -21.03 15.05
CA PHE A 278 -9.71 -20.81 14.82
C PHE A 278 -9.53 -19.63 13.86
N CYS A 279 -8.82 -18.61 14.31
CA CYS A 279 -8.67 -17.36 13.59
C CYS A 279 -7.57 -17.44 12.51
N LYS A 280 -7.94 -17.12 11.27
CA LYS A 280 -7.04 -17.05 10.12
C LYS A 280 -6.97 -15.62 9.61
N ALA A 281 -5.80 -15.00 9.74
CA ALA A 281 -5.58 -13.63 9.32
C ALA A 281 -5.48 -13.54 7.80
N LYS A 282 -6.03 -12.45 7.25
CA LYS A 282 -5.94 -12.06 5.85
C LYS A 282 -5.56 -10.58 5.78
N LEU A 283 -4.27 -10.34 5.60
CA LEU A 283 -3.68 -9.01 5.79
C LEU A 283 -3.91 -8.08 4.58
N ILE A 284 -4.43 -6.88 4.84
CA ILE A 284 -4.49 -5.75 3.91
C ILE A 284 -3.81 -4.54 4.56
N LYS A 285 -2.49 -4.41 4.33
CA LYS A 285 -1.64 -3.36 4.90
C LYS A 285 -2.15 -1.97 4.50
N GLY A 286 -2.34 -1.06 5.45
CA GLY A 286 -2.70 0.34 5.18
C GLY A 286 -4.15 0.60 4.77
N CYS A 287 -5.01 -0.41 4.73
CA CYS A 287 -6.40 -0.23 4.31
C CYS A 287 -7.21 0.56 5.35
N MET A 288 -7.83 1.63 4.90
CA MET A 288 -8.84 2.40 5.62
C MET A 288 -10.24 2.07 5.10
N GLN A 289 -11.27 2.28 5.91
CA GLN A 289 -12.66 2.11 5.49
C GLN A 289 -13.01 3.05 4.34
N TRP A 290 -12.49 4.29 4.34
CA TRP A 290 -12.77 5.23 3.24
C TRP A 290 -12.22 4.73 1.88
N HIS A 291 -11.13 3.95 1.85
CA HIS A 291 -10.61 3.37 0.60
C HIS A 291 -11.63 2.45 -0.06
N LEU A 292 -12.34 1.66 0.76
CA LEU A 292 -13.36 0.71 0.31
C LEU A 292 -14.70 1.41 0.07
N GLY A 293 -15.02 2.46 0.82
CA GLY A 293 -16.23 3.28 0.65
C GLY A 293 -16.18 4.31 -0.50
N ASN A 294 -15.02 4.61 -1.07
CA ASN A 294 -14.95 5.52 -2.23
C ASN A 294 -15.57 4.86 -3.48
N ALA A 295 -16.11 5.62 -4.44
CA ALA A 295 -16.54 5.08 -5.73
C ALA A 295 -15.36 4.60 -6.60
N SER A 296 -14.23 5.32 -6.58
CA SER A 296 -13.06 4.99 -7.39
C SER A 296 -12.52 3.59 -7.08
N ARG A 297 -12.12 2.88 -8.13
CA ARG A 297 -11.36 1.63 -8.00
C ARG A 297 -9.94 1.96 -7.56
N ASN A 298 -9.42 1.22 -6.59
CA ASN A 298 -8.04 1.36 -6.11
C ASN A 298 -7.49 -0.02 -5.71
N GLU A 299 -6.20 -0.04 -5.38
CA GLU A 299 -5.47 -1.27 -5.04
C GLU A 299 -6.06 -1.99 -3.81
N TYR A 300 -6.58 -1.24 -2.81
CA TYR A 300 -7.19 -1.82 -1.61
C TYR A 300 -8.48 -2.59 -1.91
N LYS A 301 -9.32 -2.07 -2.82
CA LYS A 301 -10.53 -2.78 -3.26
C LYS A 301 -10.20 -4.05 -4.01
N ASN A 302 -9.24 -4.01 -4.93
CA ASN A 302 -8.78 -5.20 -5.65
C ASN A 302 -8.31 -6.27 -4.67
N LYS A 303 -7.48 -5.90 -3.69
CA LYS A 303 -6.99 -6.83 -2.67
C LYS A 303 -8.11 -7.36 -1.77
N PHE A 304 -9.00 -6.48 -1.31
CA PHE A 304 -10.13 -6.86 -0.48
C PHE A 304 -11.03 -7.87 -1.21
N GLU A 305 -11.43 -7.59 -2.45
CA GLU A 305 -12.31 -8.48 -3.22
C GLU A 305 -11.63 -9.80 -3.57
N SER A 306 -10.35 -9.78 -3.95
CA SER A 306 -9.58 -11.02 -4.19
C SER A 306 -9.60 -11.92 -2.94
N ILE A 307 -9.28 -11.36 -1.77
CA ILE A 307 -9.32 -12.10 -0.50
C ILE A 307 -10.75 -12.54 -0.18
N PHE A 308 -11.68 -11.60 -0.13
CA PHE A 308 -13.04 -11.80 0.37
C PHE A 308 -13.81 -12.80 -0.49
N CYS A 309 -13.77 -12.66 -1.81
CA CYS A 309 -14.47 -13.54 -2.74
C CYS A 309 -13.79 -14.91 -2.91
N SER A 310 -12.49 -15.04 -2.57
CA SER A 310 -11.80 -16.35 -2.56
C SER A 310 -12.14 -17.22 -1.36
N LEU A 311 -12.77 -16.66 -0.33
CA LEU A 311 -13.16 -17.44 0.85
C LEU A 311 -14.29 -18.42 0.50
N PRO A 312 -14.38 -19.57 1.19
CA PRO A 312 -15.52 -20.47 1.06
C PRO A 312 -16.84 -19.72 1.32
N LYS A 313 -17.88 -19.98 0.52
CA LYS A 313 -19.22 -19.39 0.77
C LYS A 313 -19.67 -19.65 2.20
N TYR A 314 -20.43 -18.71 2.77
CA TYR A 314 -20.92 -18.80 4.17
C TYR A 314 -19.82 -18.81 5.25
N SER A 315 -18.61 -18.38 4.91
CA SER A 315 -17.53 -18.18 5.89
C SER A 315 -17.91 -17.19 7.00
N HIS A 316 -17.31 -17.37 8.17
CA HIS A 316 -17.35 -16.38 9.24
C HIS A 316 -16.21 -15.39 9.02
N VAL A 317 -16.52 -14.10 8.97
CA VAL A 317 -15.56 -13.05 8.63
C VAL A 317 -15.62 -11.94 9.66
N LEU A 318 -14.48 -11.63 10.28
CA LEU A 318 -14.27 -10.41 11.06
C LEU A 318 -13.56 -9.38 10.16
N LEU A 319 -14.18 -8.22 9.95
CA LEU A 319 -13.56 -7.10 9.26
C LEU A 319 -12.94 -6.15 10.28
N ALA A 320 -11.61 -6.21 10.38
CA ALA A 320 -10.78 -5.40 11.28
C ALA A 320 -10.13 -4.22 10.53
N ILE A 321 -10.97 -3.43 9.86
CA ILE A 321 -10.60 -2.24 9.07
C ILE A 321 -11.29 -1.02 9.69
N GLY A 322 -10.55 0.08 9.88
CA GLY A 322 -11.12 1.34 10.38
C GLY A 322 -10.29 2.04 11.44
N GLU A 323 -9.38 1.34 12.12
CA GLU A 323 -8.54 1.97 13.15
C GLU A 323 -7.64 3.08 12.57
N ILE A 324 -7.12 2.92 11.35
CA ILE A 324 -6.32 3.94 10.64
C ILE A 324 -7.15 5.19 10.29
N ASP A 325 -8.47 5.05 10.07
CA ASP A 325 -9.37 6.20 9.87
C ASP A 325 -9.47 7.07 11.13
N CYS A 326 -9.12 6.52 12.30
CA CYS A 326 -9.20 7.14 13.61
C CYS A 326 -7.81 7.32 14.26
N ARG A 327 -6.83 7.89 13.53
CA ARG A 327 -5.53 8.32 14.08
C ARG A 327 -5.37 9.84 13.99
N LEU A 328 -4.42 10.39 14.75
CA LEU A 328 -4.18 11.84 14.83
C LEU A 328 -3.57 12.44 13.55
N ASP A 329 -2.75 11.67 12.86
CA ASP A 329 -1.96 12.04 11.68
C ASP A 329 -2.47 11.40 10.39
N SER A 330 -3.66 10.78 10.41
CA SER A 330 -4.31 10.21 9.23
C SER A 330 -5.84 10.25 9.32
N GLY A 331 -6.51 9.71 8.29
CA GLY A 331 -7.94 9.45 8.32
C GLY A 331 -8.81 10.69 8.49
N ILE A 332 -9.79 10.59 9.39
CA ILE A 332 -10.87 11.56 9.55
C ILE A 332 -10.37 12.90 10.12
N ILE A 333 -9.45 12.87 11.08
CA ILE A 333 -8.90 14.09 11.70
C ILE A 333 -8.09 14.88 10.67
N GLU A 334 -7.23 14.20 9.92
CA GLU A 334 -6.42 14.84 8.88
C GLU A 334 -7.30 15.39 7.74
N HIS A 335 -8.33 14.64 7.32
CA HIS A 335 -9.30 15.14 6.35
C HIS A 335 -10.03 16.40 6.85
N LYS A 336 -10.40 16.44 8.14
CA LYS A 336 -11.04 17.61 8.76
C LYS A 336 -10.12 18.84 8.80
N LYS A 337 -8.82 18.65 9.01
CA LYS A 337 -7.82 19.73 8.93
C LYS A 337 -7.72 20.29 7.52
N LYS A 338 -7.70 19.41 6.50
CA LYS A 338 -7.68 19.81 5.08
C LYS A 338 -8.96 20.49 4.62
N TYR A 339 -10.11 20.13 5.19
CA TYR A 339 -11.42 20.71 4.85
C TYR A 339 -12.16 21.24 6.09
N PRO A 340 -11.76 22.42 6.63
CA PRO A 340 -12.30 22.96 7.87
C PRO A 340 -13.81 23.25 7.86
N VAL A 341 -14.41 23.45 6.69
CA VAL A 341 -15.85 23.72 6.57
C VAL A 341 -16.73 22.49 6.78
N LYS A 342 -16.20 21.27 6.61
CA LYS A 342 -16.99 20.03 6.77
C LYS A 342 -17.19 19.69 8.25
N HIS A 343 -18.40 19.24 8.60
CA HIS A 343 -18.70 18.78 9.96
C HIS A 343 -18.18 17.37 10.20
N ILE A 344 -17.53 17.14 11.36
CA ILE A 344 -16.89 15.85 11.68
C ILE A 344 -17.89 14.68 11.69
N LYS A 345 -19.10 14.91 12.24
CA LYS A 345 -20.18 13.91 12.28
C LYS A 345 -20.62 13.48 10.88
N GLU A 346 -20.62 14.40 9.92
CA GLU A 346 -20.98 14.11 8.53
C GLU A 346 -19.88 13.32 7.82
N ILE A 347 -18.60 13.69 8.03
CA ILE A 347 -17.45 12.93 7.51
C ILE A 347 -17.51 11.48 7.99
N ILE A 348 -17.74 11.26 9.30
CA ILE A 348 -17.87 9.94 9.91
C ILE A 348 -19.04 9.18 9.29
N ARG A 349 -20.25 9.78 9.28
CA ARG A 349 -21.46 9.18 8.72
C ARG A 349 -21.28 8.70 7.29
N ASN A 350 -20.71 9.55 6.44
CA ASN A 350 -20.51 9.22 5.03
C ASN A 350 -19.45 8.12 4.86
N THR A 351 -18.35 8.17 5.62
CA THR A 351 -17.30 7.14 5.60
C THR A 351 -17.86 5.78 5.96
N VAL A 352 -18.57 5.68 7.09
CA VAL A 352 -19.19 4.44 7.58
C VAL A 352 -20.27 3.94 6.62
N LYS A 353 -21.20 4.81 6.19
CA LYS A 353 -22.30 4.43 5.30
C LYS A 353 -21.77 3.84 4.00
N ASN A 354 -20.79 4.48 3.39
CA ASN A 354 -20.26 4.06 2.10
C ASN A 354 -19.46 2.76 2.25
N TYR A 355 -18.63 2.65 3.29
CA TYR A 355 -17.90 1.43 3.60
C TYR A 355 -18.85 0.23 3.78
N LEU A 356 -19.83 0.33 4.68
CA LEU A 356 -20.73 -0.78 4.95
C LEU A 356 -21.63 -1.13 3.75
N SER A 357 -22.02 -0.13 2.94
CA SER A 357 -22.75 -0.40 1.70
C SER A 357 -21.90 -1.18 0.70
N TYR A 358 -20.62 -0.83 0.55
CA TYR A 358 -19.67 -1.59 -0.26
C TYR A 358 -19.50 -3.03 0.24
N ILE A 359 -19.40 -3.24 1.56
CA ILE A 359 -19.31 -4.58 2.16
C ILE A 359 -20.56 -5.42 1.85
N VAL A 360 -21.76 -4.87 2.04
CA VAL A 360 -23.02 -5.59 1.76
C VAL A 360 -23.12 -5.97 0.28
N VAL A 361 -22.76 -5.06 -0.63
CA VAL A 361 -22.78 -5.35 -2.08
C VAL A 361 -21.85 -6.52 -2.41
N ASN A 362 -20.61 -6.51 -1.91
CA ASN A 362 -19.66 -7.61 -2.16
C ASN A 362 -20.08 -8.93 -1.49
N ASN A 363 -20.84 -8.87 -0.40
CA ASN A 363 -21.31 -10.07 0.29
C ASN A 363 -22.52 -10.74 -0.38
N SER A 364 -23.18 -10.08 -1.33
CA SER A 364 -24.40 -10.61 -1.98
C SER A 364 -24.21 -12.02 -2.55
N ASN A 365 -23.08 -12.28 -3.20
CA ASN A 365 -22.75 -13.57 -3.82
C ASN A 365 -22.07 -14.57 -2.86
N CYS A 366 -21.38 -14.05 -1.84
CA CYS A 366 -20.53 -14.84 -0.93
C CYS A 366 -21.31 -15.35 0.29
N GLN A 367 -22.33 -14.59 0.71
CA GLN A 367 -23.23 -14.90 1.83
C GLN A 367 -22.48 -15.19 3.14
N HIS A 368 -21.36 -14.52 3.38
CA HIS A 368 -20.57 -14.64 4.61
C HIS A 368 -21.32 -14.07 5.81
N LYS A 369 -21.07 -14.65 6.98
CA LYS A 369 -21.48 -14.08 8.27
C LYS A 369 -20.42 -13.07 8.70
N ILE A 370 -20.74 -11.78 8.54
CA ILE A 370 -19.79 -10.69 8.74
C ILE A 370 -19.98 -10.05 10.11
N ILE A 371 -18.86 -9.81 10.79
CA ILE A 371 -18.76 -9.03 12.02
C ILE A 371 -17.80 -7.87 11.74
N ILE A 372 -18.21 -6.66 12.06
CA ILE A 372 -17.39 -5.45 11.94
C ILE A 372 -16.70 -5.19 13.28
N GLN A 373 -15.38 -5.02 13.27
CA GLN A 373 -14.65 -4.63 14.48
C GLN A 373 -14.74 -3.12 14.69
N GLY A 374 -15.04 -2.70 15.92
CA GLY A 374 -14.87 -1.32 16.34
C GLY A 374 -13.40 -0.88 16.42
N VAL A 375 -13.19 0.36 16.81
CA VAL A 375 -11.87 0.95 17.08
C VAL A 375 -11.65 1.01 18.60
N PRO A 376 -10.54 0.47 19.14
CA PRO A 376 -10.27 0.50 20.58
C PRO A 376 -10.01 1.93 21.08
N CYS A 377 -10.13 2.13 22.39
CA CYS A 377 -9.68 3.36 23.04
C CYS A 377 -8.15 3.51 22.89
N PRO A 378 -7.63 4.74 22.72
CA PRO A 378 -6.20 4.97 22.56
C PRO A 378 -5.44 4.91 23.89
N THR A 379 -4.20 4.43 23.83
CA THR A 379 -3.23 4.39 24.96
C THR A 379 -2.37 5.66 25.02
N ILE A 380 -2.69 6.68 24.21
CA ILE A 380 -1.91 7.91 24.11
C ILE A 380 -2.05 8.73 25.40
N ASN A 381 -1.03 8.67 26.26
CA ASN A 381 -0.87 9.59 27.38
C ASN A 381 -0.17 10.88 26.93
N ARG A 382 -0.34 11.95 27.73
CA ARG A 382 0.15 13.35 27.59
C ARG A 382 1.66 13.51 27.31
N CYS A 383 2.42 12.42 27.23
CA CYS A 383 3.87 12.41 27.20
C CYS A 383 4.40 12.66 25.77
N PHE A 384 4.68 13.95 25.50
CA PHE A 384 5.69 14.51 24.61
C PHE A 384 5.32 14.99 23.20
N ASN A 385 4.31 14.44 22.50
CA ASN A 385 4.12 14.76 21.06
C ASN A 385 2.75 15.33 20.64
N HIS A 386 1.75 15.35 21.52
CA HIS A 386 0.39 15.80 21.18
C HIS A 386 -0.22 16.63 22.29
N SER A 387 -0.92 17.70 21.92
CA SER A 387 -1.64 18.57 22.84
C SER A 387 -2.87 17.87 23.44
N GLU A 388 -3.30 18.33 24.61
CA GLU A 388 -4.52 17.82 25.26
C GLU A 388 -5.76 17.96 24.37
N LYS A 389 -5.81 19.04 23.57
CA LYS A 389 -6.89 19.30 22.61
C LYS A 389 -6.94 18.24 21.52
N GLU A 390 -5.79 17.87 20.96
CA GLU A 390 -5.70 16.83 19.92
C GLU A 390 -6.14 15.46 20.45
N VAL A 391 -5.70 15.10 21.66
CA VAL A 391 -6.07 13.82 22.28
C VAL A 391 -7.58 13.77 22.60
N LYS A 392 -8.15 14.87 23.12
CA LYS A 392 -9.61 14.98 23.35
C LYS A 392 -10.39 14.84 22.04
N GLN A 393 -9.93 15.48 20.97
CA GLN A 393 -10.54 15.38 19.64
C GLN A 393 -10.48 13.93 19.12
N LEU A 394 -9.37 13.22 19.31
CA LEU A 394 -9.24 11.81 18.93
C LEU A 394 -10.26 10.94 19.65
N ILE A 395 -10.40 11.09 20.96
CA ILE A 395 -11.36 10.33 21.77
C ILE A 395 -12.79 10.58 21.29
N GLU A 396 -13.14 11.84 21.00
CA GLU A 396 -14.46 12.18 20.46
C GLU A 396 -14.70 11.52 19.10
N VAL A 397 -13.72 11.57 18.19
CA VAL A 397 -13.81 10.93 16.87
C VAL A 397 -14.00 9.42 17.01
N ILE A 398 -13.21 8.74 17.85
CA ILE A 398 -13.31 7.29 18.07
C ILE A 398 -14.70 6.93 18.64
N LYS A 399 -15.21 7.69 19.61
CA LYS A 399 -16.55 7.47 20.19
C LYS A 399 -17.66 7.61 19.14
N LEU A 400 -17.65 8.73 18.41
CA LEU A 400 -18.64 8.99 17.36
C LEU A 400 -18.56 7.98 16.22
N PHE A 401 -17.34 7.60 15.82
CA PHE A 401 -17.10 6.62 14.77
C PHE A 401 -17.62 5.24 15.15
N ASN A 402 -17.30 4.74 16.34
CA ASN A 402 -17.81 3.46 16.84
C ASN A 402 -19.34 3.45 16.96
N PHE A 403 -19.93 4.52 17.49
CA PHE A 403 -21.38 4.65 17.61
C PHE A 403 -22.08 4.55 16.25
N GLU A 404 -21.60 5.33 15.27
CA GLU A 404 -22.15 5.32 13.91
C GLU A 404 -21.92 3.96 13.21
N LEU A 405 -20.73 3.38 13.37
CA LEU A 405 -20.36 2.09 12.79
C LEU A 405 -21.24 0.95 13.32
N LYS A 406 -21.50 0.94 14.64
CA LYS A 406 -22.39 -0.04 15.27
C LYS A 406 -23.82 0.04 14.73
N ILE A 407 -24.45 1.21 14.83
CA ILE A 407 -25.85 1.39 14.41
C ILE A 407 -26.03 1.00 12.94
N ARG A 408 -25.11 1.45 12.07
CA ARG A 408 -25.21 1.17 10.64
C ARG A 408 -24.86 -0.26 10.25
N ALA A 409 -24.02 -0.94 11.03
CA ALA A 409 -23.79 -2.37 10.87
C ALA A 409 -25.05 -3.16 11.22
N GLU A 410 -25.70 -2.83 12.34
CA GLU A 410 -26.95 -3.45 12.80
C GLU A 410 -28.09 -3.22 11.80
N GLU A 411 -28.29 -2.00 11.30
CA GLU A 411 -29.26 -1.67 10.24
C GLU A 411 -29.08 -2.52 8.96
N LYS A 412 -27.86 -3.01 8.73
CA LYS A 412 -27.48 -3.84 7.57
C LYS A 412 -27.38 -5.33 7.88
N ASN A 413 -27.85 -5.76 9.05
CA ASN A 413 -27.77 -7.14 9.54
C ASN A 413 -26.33 -7.69 9.61
N LEU A 414 -25.36 -6.83 9.94
CA LEU A 414 -23.98 -7.20 10.20
C LEU A 414 -23.73 -7.24 11.72
N GLY A 415 -22.90 -8.15 12.19
CA GLY A 415 -22.47 -8.16 13.60
C GLY A 415 -21.51 -7.02 13.90
N PHE A 416 -21.41 -6.61 15.17
CA PHE A 416 -20.48 -5.57 15.62
C PHE A 416 -19.70 -5.97 16.88
N LEU A 417 -18.37 -6.11 16.76
CA LEU A 417 -17.48 -6.42 17.86
C LEU A 417 -17.00 -5.12 18.53
N ASP A 418 -17.64 -4.77 19.66
CA ASP A 418 -17.42 -3.51 20.39
C ASP A 418 -16.14 -3.53 21.23
N VAL A 419 -14.98 -3.53 20.56
CA VAL A 419 -13.67 -3.45 21.23
C VAL A 419 -13.51 -2.17 22.05
N HIS A 420 -14.18 -1.07 21.66
CA HIS A 420 -14.12 0.20 22.38
C HIS A 420 -14.59 0.01 23.81
N LYS A 421 -15.79 -0.54 24.00
CA LYS A 421 -16.37 -0.82 25.32
C LYS A 421 -15.47 -1.68 26.21
N PHE A 422 -14.77 -2.66 25.63
CA PHE A 422 -13.83 -3.52 26.38
C PHE A 422 -12.55 -2.81 26.81
N THR A 423 -12.11 -1.82 26.03
CA THR A 423 -10.88 -1.07 26.28
C THR A 423 -11.09 0.21 27.07
N ASP A 424 -12.32 0.72 27.16
CA ASP A 424 -12.63 1.98 27.83
C ASP A 424 -12.48 1.84 29.36
N ARG A 425 -11.78 2.80 29.98
CA ARG A 425 -11.73 2.95 31.45
C ARG A 425 -12.82 3.86 32.03
N GLY A 426 -13.71 4.38 31.18
CA GLY A 426 -14.87 5.21 31.53
C GLY A 426 -14.79 6.65 31.03
N ASP A 427 -13.62 7.13 30.59
CA ASP A 427 -13.41 8.48 30.06
C ASP A 427 -13.11 8.49 28.54
N GLY A 428 -13.05 7.31 27.90
CA GLY A 428 -12.67 7.13 26.50
C GLY A 428 -11.20 6.84 26.27
N PHE A 429 -10.39 6.79 27.32
CA PHE A 429 -9.02 6.29 27.25
C PHE A 429 -8.96 4.78 27.47
N SER A 430 -7.87 4.18 26.98
CA SER A 430 -7.57 2.79 27.27
C SER A 430 -7.43 2.52 28.78
N ASN A 431 -7.94 1.36 29.22
CA ASN A 431 -7.67 0.77 30.52
C ASN A 431 -6.22 0.24 30.67
N ASN A 432 -5.42 0.25 29.59
CA ASN A 432 -4.04 -0.23 29.50
C ASN A 432 -3.85 -1.73 29.76
N ILE A 433 -4.92 -2.52 29.84
CA ILE A 433 -4.85 -3.95 30.16
C ILE A 433 -4.57 -4.76 28.89
N TRP A 434 -5.18 -4.37 27.78
CA TRP A 434 -5.31 -5.22 26.59
C TRP A 434 -4.52 -4.71 25.38
N HIS A 435 -3.64 -3.74 25.56
CA HIS A 435 -2.92 -3.09 24.46
C HIS A 435 -1.49 -3.58 24.34
N ILE A 436 -1.06 -3.80 23.10
CA ILE A 436 0.33 -4.16 22.79
C ILE A 436 1.17 -2.91 22.47
N ASP A 437 0.52 -1.82 22.07
CA ASP A 437 1.12 -0.50 21.88
C ASP A 437 0.09 0.65 22.05
N LYS A 438 0.31 1.80 21.38
CA LYS A 438 -0.55 2.99 21.50
C LYS A 438 -1.97 2.79 20.97
N PHE A 439 -2.18 1.88 20.02
CA PHE A 439 -3.44 1.75 19.31
C PHE A 439 -3.92 0.31 19.18
N HIS A 440 -3.01 -0.66 19.24
CA HIS A 440 -3.33 -2.04 18.91
C HIS A 440 -3.64 -2.87 20.16
N ILE A 441 -4.65 -3.73 20.03
CA ILE A 441 -5.03 -4.75 21.01
C ILE A 441 -4.06 -5.94 20.92
N SER A 442 -3.68 -6.53 22.05
CA SER A 442 -2.87 -7.73 22.13
C SER A 442 -3.67 -9.00 21.76
N PRO A 443 -3.00 -10.12 21.45
CA PRO A 443 -3.66 -11.42 21.29
C PRO A 443 -4.61 -11.79 22.44
N GLU A 444 -4.23 -11.58 23.70
CA GLU A 444 -5.09 -11.83 24.86
C GLU A 444 -6.29 -10.90 24.90
N GLY A 445 -6.08 -9.63 24.55
CA GLY A 445 -7.16 -8.65 24.42
C GLY A 445 -8.19 -9.11 23.41
N MET A 446 -7.74 -9.62 22.25
CA MET A 446 -8.63 -10.17 21.23
C MET A 446 -9.42 -11.38 21.75
N ILE A 447 -8.77 -12.34 22.43
CA ILE A 447 -9.47 -13.47 23.07
C ILE A 447 -10.53 -12.96 24.06
N LYS A 448 -10.18 -11.97 24.88
CA LYS A 448 -11.08 -11.45 25.91
C LYS A 448 -12.28 -10.73 25.32
N VAL A 449 -12.09 -9.91 24.30
CA VAL A 449 -13.17 -9.23 23.57
C VAL A 449 -14.16 -10.26 23.02
N TRP A 450 -13.67 -11.33 22.40
CA TRP A 450 -14.53 -12.39 21.87
C TRP A 450 -15.31 -13.13 22.96
N SER A 451 -14.70 -13.37 24.13
CA SER A 451 -15.39 -14.04 25.24
C SER A 451 -16.61 -13.28 25.76
N GLY A 452 -16.63 -11.95 25.61
CA GLY A 452 -17.76 -11.10 26.01
C GLY A 452 -18.63 -10.63 24.85
N TYR A 453 -18.38 -11.11 23.62
CA TYR A 453 -19.18 -10.76 22.46
C TYR A 453 -20.53 -11.50 22.47
N THR A 454 -21.61 -10.74 22.67
CA THR A 454 -23.00 -11.19 22.56
C THR A 454 -23.59 -10.64 21.27
N CYS A 455 -24.22 -11.51 20.45
CA CYS A 455 -24.90 -11.12 19.22
C CYS A 455 -26.05 -10.14 19.46
#